data_AF-A0A948JLM4-F1
#
_entry.id   AF-A0A948JLM4-F1
#
_cell.length_a   1.000
_cell.length_b   1.000
_cell.length_c   1.000
_cell.angle_alpha   90.00
_cell.angle_beta   90.00
_cell.angle_gamma   90.00
#
_symmetry.space_group_name_H-M   'P 1'
#
loop_
_entity.id
_entity.type
_entity.pdbx_description
1 polymer ?
#
loop_
_entity_poly.entity_id
_entity_poly.type
_entity_poly.pdbx_seq_one_letter_code
_entity_poly.pdbx_strand_id
1 'polypeptide(L)'
;MTSNLTDERGTRFAPDSIVKAKGSDVASAPEDYSAKTKCEGLKKRCISELNTLMSSSALYTATDLELEKRGLHKYTEEENVDELKYSLERIPRIKERLDNAKSDCISQITAAQAAGYITSQTARHWLSKLSSSKYHWSEKEDFIHNKLPRLIHNWAVLTRDIKSVESAAKGNRMFADLPEVQKVLSKNNSMKKYNDWRNAVSEALGAIEADKRLQQDLFKKAKTILEGAVHAKALSLKKVGSWLHRIFKSNAPNDKIADFINGSGAASLSGLIDRWSSVRSRYDKIENKRKVGNDPRGFHFVTTEKFLDWHYTKRLAYVEEAEKRFVDVAKEKPILLAIRRELDSQDWESAAVLIRRAESEALSESDSSKLSSMKRYLREHQSENPVEEKTGEPQTKEESETELQQLLSQLPPVLQPLYRKSINAGKFFCLAALMYNRVWCREKGHVLDGHKETILRESSEDDTKRVLEHGDDRMLRNAAVSSYHEPSIRGYSCTGINAPQVLHVGYGGQDALVAKMASEDNERFRYWTTLIPEGVDYGTHSYIVKKLNRQIKRCLRNIDSSSTPAIRNKPLAKGHATPTFALAP
;
A
#
# COMPACT_ATOMS: atom_id res chain seq x y z
N MET A 1 -21.31 22.84 63.33
CA MET A 1 -21.15 22.64 64.78
C MET A 1 -22.51 22.35 65.37
N THR A 2 -22.58 21.34 66.25
CA THR A 2 -23.70 20.96 67.13
C THR A 2 -25.01 20.56 66.43
N SER A 3 -25.29 19.25 66.28
CA SER A 3 -25.92 18.34 67.28
C SER A 3 -27.43 18.57 67.35
N ASN A 4 -28.34 17.61 67.48
CA ASN A 4 -28.29 16.19 67.82
C ASN A 4 -29.75 15.68 67.70
N LEU A 5 -29.92 14.37 67.49
CA LEU A 5 -30.79 13.42 68.25
C LEU A 5 -32.25 13.85 68.50
N THR A 6 -33.31 13.06 68.37
CA THR A 6 -33.58 11.61 68.57
C THR A 6 -35.12 11.49 68.40
N ASP A 7 -35.64 10.45 67.74
CA ASP A 7 -36.32 9.28 68.38
C ASP A 7 -37.71 9.65 68.97
N GLU A 8 -38.79 8.87 68.95
CA GLU A 8 -39.02 7.45 68.75
C GLU A 8 -40.56 7.21 68.86
N ARG A 9 -41.04 6.07 68.36
CA ARG A 9 -42.26 5.31 68.76
C ARG A 9 -43.66 5.71 68.30
N GLY A 10 -44.32 4.73 67.66
CA GLY A 10 -45.69 4.37 68.03
C GLY A 10 -46.65 3.86 66.93
N THR A 11 -46.49 2.60 66.50
CA THR A 11 -47.54 1.52 66.54
C THR A 11 -49.02 1.96 66.43
N ARG A 12 -49.90 1.42 65.57
CA ARG A 12 -50.20 0.01 65.21
C ARG A 12 -51.36 0.00 64.17
N PHE A 13 -51.59 -1.19 63.61
CA PHE A 13 -52.82 -1.72 62.96
C PHE A 13 -52.83 -1.82 61.42
N ALA A 14 -52.47 -3.01 60.95
CA ALA A 14 -53.15 -3.68 59.84
C ALA A 14 -54.46 -4.32 60.36
N PRO A 15 -55.45 -4.58 59.48
CA PRO A 15 -55.55 -5.95 59.00
C PRO A 15 -55.91 -6.10 57.51
N ASP A 16 -55.69 -7.34 57.07
CA ASP A 16 -55.82 -7.95 55.75
C ASP A 16 -57.01 -7.56 54.86
N SER A 17 -56.76 -7.47 53.55
CA SER A 17 -57.65 -8.10 52.55
C SER A 17 -56.89 -8.45 51.27
N ILE A 18 -57.10 -9.68 50.85
CA ILE A 18 -56.49 -10.41 49.74
C ILE A 18 -57.17 -10.06 48.40
N VAL A 19 -56.35 -9.58 47.46
CA VAL A 19 -56.23 -9.95 46.02
C VAL A 19 -57.50 -10.05 45.14
N LYS A 20 -57.62 -9.20 44.11
CA LYS A 20 -57.39 -9.57 42.68
C LYS A 20 -57.67 -8.44 41.66
N ALA A 21 -56.61 -8.20 40.87
CA ALA A 21 -56.56 -7.91 39.43
C ALA A 21 -57.07 -6.57 38.88
N LYS A 22 -56.13 -5.71 38.45
CA LYS A 22 -55.86 -5.43 37.02
C LYS A 22 -54.67 -4.48 36.83
N GLY A 23 -53.69 -4.95 36.05
CA GLY A 23 -52.91 -4.14 35.09
C GLY A 23 -51.82 -3.22 35.63
N SER A 24 -50.56 -3.67 35.57
CA SER A 24 -49.42 -2.80 35.25
C SER A 24 -48.17 -3.63 34.93
N ASP A 25 -47.62 -3.36 33.76
CA ASP A 25 -46.20 -3.35 33.40
C ASP A 25 -45.34 -4.62 33.50
N VAL A 26 -44.98 -5.02 32.28
CA VAL A 26 -43.95 -5.96 31.87
C VAL A 26 -42.59 -5.57 32.48
N ALA A 27 -42.09 -6.38 33.41
CA ALA A 27 -40.67 -6.41 33.75
C ALA A 27 -39.94 -7.40 32.83
N SER A 28 -39.48 -6.92 31.68
CA SER A 28 -38.51 -7.63 30.84
C SER A 28 -37.08 -7.32 31.33
N ALA A 29 -36.64 -8.02 32.37
CA ALA A 29 -35.23 -8.04 32.79
C ALA A 29 -34.89 -9.41 33.38
N PRO A 30 -34.34 -10.33 32.57
CA PRO A 30 -33.07 -10.98 32.96
C PRO A 30 -32.07 -11.24 31.81
N GLU A 31 -32.45 -11.09 30.53
CA GLU A 31 -31.59 -11.49 29.40
C GLU A 31 -30.48 -10.46 29.10
N ASP A 32 -30.80 -9.17 29.18
CA ASP A 32 -29.90 -8.06 28.81
C ASP A 32 -28.72 -7.84 29.80
N TYR A 33 -28.85 -8.37 31.03
CA TYR A 33 -27.78 -8.34 32.05
C TYR A 33 -26.75 -9.47 31.85
N SER A 34 -27.19 -10.63 31.34
CA SER A 34 -26.36 -11.80 31.04
C SER A 34 -25.44 -11.53 29.84
N ALA A 35 -26.00 -10.89 28.81
CA ALA A 35 -25.37 -10.39 27.60
C ALA A 35 -24.12 -9.53 27.83
N LYS A 36 -24.29 -8.43 28.58
CA LYS A 36 -23.23 -7.47 28.91
C LYS A 36 -22.13 -8.12 29.74
N THR A 37 -22.50 -8.95 30.70
CA THR A 37 -21.56 -9.71 31.53
C THR A 37 -20.70 -10.66 30.69
N LYS A 38 -21.30 -11.33 29.70
CA LYS A 38 -20.61 -12.22 28.75
C LYS A 38 -19.68 -11.44 27.82
N CYS A 39 -20.12 -10.30 27.29
CA CYS A 39 -19.31 -9.41 26.46
C CYS A 39 -18.07 -8.89 27.21
N GLU A 40 -18.26 -8.38 28.43
CA GLU A 40 -17.14 -7.94 29.27
C GLU A 40 -16.16 -9.08 29.63
N GLY A 41 -16.69 -10.27 29.91
CA GLY A 41 -15.88 -11.47 30.18
C GLY A 41 -15.00 -11.84 28.99
N LEU A 42 -15.56 -11.87 27.78
CA LEU A 42 -14.81 -12.15 26.55
C LEU A 42 -13.80 -11.05 26.24
N LYS A 43 -14.14 -9.78 26.44
CA LYS A 43 -13.23 -8.65 26.27
C LYS A 43 -12.03 -8.74 27.21
N LYS A 44 -12.24 -9.05 28.49
CA LYS A 44 -11.15 -9.30 29.45
C LYS A 44 -10.27 -10.46 28.99
N ARG A 45 -10.87 -11.53 28.45
CA ARG A 45 -10.13 -12.67 27.90
C ARG A 45 -9.30 -12.27 26.67
N CYS A 46 -9.85 -11.51 25.72
CA CYS A 46 -9.11 -10.98 24.56
C CYS A 46 -7.92 -10.16 25.01
N ILE A 47 -8.12 -9.23 25.96
CA ILE A 47 -7.04 -8.40 26.50
C ILE A 47 -5.98 -9.26 27.18
N SER A 48 -6.39 -10.29 27.93
CA SER A 48 -5.45 -11.24 28.54
C SER A 48 -4.62 -11.98 27.49
N GLU A 49 -5.24 -12.52 26.44
CA GLU A 49 -4.55 -13.20 25.35
C GLU A 49 -3.61 -12.26 24.57
N LEU A 50 -4.01 -11.01 24.34
CA LEU A 50 -3.16 -9.99 23.71
C LEU A 50 -1.97 -9.60 24.61
N ASN A 51 -2.16 -9.54 25.94
CA ASN A 51 -1.06 -9.35 26.89
C ASN A 51 -0.09 -10.54 26.86
N THR A 52 -0.61 -11.76 26.76
CA THR A 52 0.21 -12.98 26.57
C THR A 52 0.97 -12.92 25.25
N LEU A 53 0.33 -12.47 24.16
CA LEU A 53 0.97 -12.28 22.85
C LEU A 53 2.10 -11.25 22.93
N MET A 54 1.85 -10.09 23.52
CA MET A 54 2.87 -9.06 23.74
C MET A 54 4.04 -9.56 24.58
N SER A 55 3.75 -10.37 25.62
CA SER A 55 4.80 -10.93 26.49
C SER A 55 5.62 -12.02 25.81
N SER A 56 5.02 -12.74 24.85
CA SER A 56 5.67 -13.87 24.16
C SER A 56 6.35 -13.48 22.83
N SER A 57 5.91 -12.42 22.16
CA SER A 57 6.43 -12.01 20.86
C SER A 57 7.02 -10.60 20.86
N ALA A 58 8.32 -10.49 20.57
CA ALA A 58 9.01 -9.21 20.42
C ALA A 58 8.51 -8.39 19.21
N LEU A 59 7.81 -9.00 18.27
CA LEU A 59 7.22 -8.31 17.12
C LEU A 59 5.94 -7.56 17.48
N TYR A 60 5.27 -7.96 18.56
CA TYR A 60 4.03 -7.37 19.05
C TYR A 60 4.32 -6.47 20.27
N THR A 61 4.11 -5.18 20.13
CA THR A 61 4.54 -4.16 21.10
C THR A 61 3.39 -3.61 21.93
N ALA A 62 3.72 -2.84 22.97
CA ALA A 62 2.73 -2.11 23.74
C ALA A 62 1.87 -1.17 22.87
N THR A 63 2.43 -0.60 21.81
CA THR A 63 1.66 0.22 20.87
C THR A 63 0.64 -0.61 20.09
N ASP A 64 1.01 -1.82 19.66
CA ASP A 64 0.08 -2.75 19.01
C ASP A 64 -1.04 -3.16 19.98
N LEU A 65 -0.68 -3.50 21.23
CA LEU A 65 -1.63 -3.80 22.30
C LEU A 65 -2.61 -2.66 22.55
N GLU A 66 -2.14 -1.42 22.66
CA GLU A 66 -3.00 -0.26 22.92
C GLU A 66 -3.94 0.03 21.75
N LEU A 67 -3.49 -0.18 20.51
CA LEU A 67 -4.36 -0.08 19.33
C LEU A 67 -5.46 -1.13 19.34
N GLU A 68 -5.13 -2.39 19.63
CA GLU A 68 -6.09 -3.50 19.71
C GLU A 68 -7.04 -3.33 20.90
N LYS A 69 -6.54 -2.90 22.07
CA LYS A 69 -7.39 -2.53 23.23
C LYS A 69 -8.39 -1.45 22.87
N ARG A 70 -7.96 -0.38 22.18
CA ARG A 70 -8.88 0.69 21.72
C ARG A 70 -9.95 0.16 20.77
N GLY A 71 -9.62 -0.82 19.92
CA GLY A 71 -10.59 -1.55 19.11
C GLY A 71 -11.59 -2.31 19.99
N LEU A 72 -11.09 -3.12 20.92
CA LEU A 72 -11.89 -3.91 21.85
C LEU A 72 -12.77 -3.08 22.79
N HIS A 73 -12.40 -1.83 23.08
CA HIS A 73 -13.17 -0.95 23.95
C HIS A 73 -14.51 -0.51 23.37
N LYS A 74 -14.69 -0.67 22.05
CA LYS A 74 -15.91 -0.31 21.34
C LYS A 74 -17.02 -1.35 21.41
N TYR A 75 -16.70 -2.56 21.88
CA TYR A 75 -17.68 -3.63 22.05
C TYR A 75 -18.38 -3.46 23.41
N THR A 76 -19.61 -2.93 23.38
CA THR A 76 -20.43 -2.61 24.58
C THR A 76 -21.73 -3.42 24.66
N GLU A 77 -22.13 -4.09 23.57
CA GLU A 77 -23.43 -4.75 23.43
C GLU A 77 -23.31 -6.24 23.05
N GLU A 78 -24.41 -6.98 23.19
CA GLU A 78 -24.51 -8.43 22.96
C GLU A 78 -24.16 -8.84 21.53
N GLU A 79 -24.48 -7.99 20.54
CA GLU A 79 -24.15 -8.20 19.12
C GLU A 79 -22.64 -8.29 18.84
N ASN A 80 -21.79 -7.93 19.81
CA ASN A 80 -20.33 -7.97 19.70
C ASN A 80 -19.70 -9.25 20.30
N VAL A 81 -20.50 -10.17 20.85
CA VAL A 81 -20.00 -11.41 21.47
C VAL A 81 -19.27 -12.29 20.46
N ASP A 82 -19.75 -12.38 19.22
CA ASP A 82 -19.11 -13.19 18.19
C ASP A 82 -17.83 -12.54 17.63
N GLU A 83 -17.74 -11.21 17.61
CA GLU A 83 -16.51 -10.47 17.30
C GLU A 83 -15.41 -10.73 18.32
N LEU A 84 -15.78 -10.77 19.60
CA LEU A 84 -14.85 -11.06 20.68
C LEU A 84 -14.39 -12.52 20.66
N LYS A 85 -15.29 -13.48 20.36
CA LYS A 85 -14.90 -14.88 20.14
C LYS A 85 -13.96 -15.03 18.95
N TYR A 86 -14.24 -14.37 17.83
CA TYR A 86 -13.35 -14.39 16.68
C TYR A 86 -11.99 -13.75 16.99
N SER A 87 -11.97 -12.65 17.74
CA SER A 87 -10.73 -12.05 18.20
C SER A 87 -9.91 -13.04 19.02
N LEU A 88 -10.53 -13.83 19.90
CA LEU A 88 -9.88 -14.92 20.63
C LEU A 88 -9.34 -16.02 19.71
N GLU A 89 -10.04 -16.36 18.63
CA GLU A 89 -9.57 -17.34 17.64
C GLU A 89 -8.44 -16.80 16.76
N ARG A 90 -8.42 -15.48 16.50
CA ARG A 90 -7.43 -14.82 15.65
C ARG A 90 -6.08 -14.64 16.37
N ILE A 91 -6.10 -14.36 17.67
CA ILE A 91 -4.88 -14.09 18.45
C ILE A 91 -3.85 -15.22 18.34
N PRO A 92 -4.21 -16.52 18.48
CA PRO A 92 -3.30 -17.64 18.25
C PRO A 92 -2.69 -17.66 16.84
N ARG A 93 -3.47 -17.33 15.80
CA ARG A 93 -2.97 -17.27 14.41
C ARG A 93 -1.99 -16.12 14.20
N ILE A 94 -2.25 -14.97 14.82
CA ILE A 94 -1.30 -13.85 14.83
C ILE A 94 -0.02 -14.29 15.52
N LYS A 95 -0.12 -14.95 16.69
CA LYS A 95 1.02 -15.47 17.42
C LYS A 95 1.88 -16.38 16.54
N GLU A 96 1.28 -17.38 15.92
CA GLU A 96 1.97 -18.31 15.02
C GLU A 96 2.70 -17.59 13.89
N ARG A 97 2.03 -16.63 13.22
CA ARG A 97 2.65 -15.83 12.15
C ARG A 97 3.84 -15.02 12.66
N LEU A 98 3.71 -14.40 13.82
CA LEU A 98 4.80 -13.63 14.41
C LEU A 98 5.96 -14.52 14.86
N ASP A 99 5.68 -15.71 15.38
CA ASP A 99 6.71 -16.67 15.76
C ASP A 99 7.48 -17.18 14.52
N ASN A 100 6.75 -17.49 13.43
CA ASN A 100 7.35 -17.85 12.13
C ASN A 100 8.19 -16.69 11.58
N ALA A 101 7.64 -15.48 11.53
CA ALA A 101 8.37 -14.30 11.03
C ALA A 101 9.61 -14.00 11.88
N LYS A 102 9.53 -14.15 13.21
CA LYS A 102 10.67 -13.98 14.11
C LYS A 102 11.75 -15.04 13.84
N SER A 103 11.35 -16.31 13.73
CA SER A 103 12.25 -17.43 13.40
C SER A 103 12.96 -17.20 12.07
N ASP A 104 12.22 -16.83 11.03
CA ASP A 104 12.77 -16.53 9.71
C ASP A 104 13.75 -15.36 9.74
N CYS A 105 13.40 -14.29 10.46
CA CYS A 105 14.26 -13.12 10.57
C CYS A 105 15.58 -13.46 11.27
N ILE A 106 15.52 -14.17 12.42
CA ILE A 106 16.71 -14.59 13.17
C ILE A 106 17.57 -15.52 12.31
N SER A 107 16.95 -16.49 11.63
CA SER A 107 17.66 -17.45 10.77
C SER A 107 18.38 -16.74 9.62
N GLN A 108 17.69 -15.84 8.91
CA GLN A 108 18.27 -15.07 7.81
C GLN A 108 19.42 -14.16 8.28
N ILE A 109 19.27 -13.45 9.41
CA ILE A 109 20.31 -12.56 9.94
C ILE A 109 21.51 -13.37 10.45
N THR A 110 21.27 -14.49 11.12
CA THR A 110 22.33 -15.36 11.64
C THR A 110 23.13 -15.97 10.48
N ALA A 111 22.45 -16.47 9.44
CA ALA A 111 23.09 -16.97 8.24
C ALA A 111 23.92 -15.88 7.53
N ALA A 112 23.38 -14.66 7.39
CA ALA A 112 24.10 -13.54 6.80
C ALA A 112 25.33 -13.13 7.61
N GLN A 113 25.25 -13.17 8.95
CA GLN A 113 26.37 -12.89 9.83
C GLN A 113 27.44 -13.99 9.76
N ALA A 114 27.05 -15.27 9.79
CA ALA A 114 27.96 -16.41 9.68
C ALA A 114 28.69 -16.41 8.33
N ALA A 115 28.01 -16.03 7.24
CA ALA A 115 28.62 -15.86 5.93
C ALA A 115 29.52 -14.60 5.82
N GLY A 116 29.56 -13.75 6.85
CA GLY A 116 30.33 -12.51 6.88
C GLY A 116 29.78 -11.40 5.99
N TYR A 117 28.51 -11.47 5.59
CA TYR A 117 27.86 -10.43 4.77
C TYR A 117 27.56 -9.17 5.58
N ILE A 118 27.31 -9.35 6.88
CA ILE A 118 27.01 -8.26 7.81
C ILE A 118 27.83 -8.40 9.10
N THR A 119 28.12 -7.28 9.75
CA THR A 119 28.81 -7.26 11.05
C THR A 119 27.86 -7.61 12.19
N SER A 120 28.39 -8.09 13.32
CA SER A 120 27.61 -8.35 14.53
C SER A 120 26.87 -7.11 15.06
N GLN A 121 27.40 -5.91 14.80
CA GLN A 121 26.72 -4.65 15.14
C GLN A 121 25.51 -4.40 14.23
N THR A 122 25.65 -4.66 12.92
CA THR A 122 24.57 -4.52 11.94
C THR A 122 23.46 -5.53 12.21
N ALA A 123 23.82 -6.79 12.48
CA ALA A 123 22.89 -7.85 12.86
C ALA A 123 22.07 -7.45 14.10
N ARG A 124 22.73 -6.98 15.18
CA ARG A 124 22.05 -6.46 16.38
C ARG A 124 21.14 -5.28 16.08
N HIS A 125 21.55 -4.36 15.21
CA HIS A 125 20.72 -3.22 14.81
C HIS A 125 19.46 -3.63 14.03
N TRP A 126 19.55 -4.65 13.17
CA TRP A 126 18.38 -5.14 12.44
C TRP A 126 17.44 -5.92 13.35
N LEU A 127 17.98 -6.75 14.24
CA LEU A 127 17.20 -7.45 15.24
C LEU A 127 16.51 -6.48 16.21
N SER A 128 17.16 -5.38 16.60
CA SER A 128 16.53 -4.39 17.49
C SER A 128 15.35 -3.66 16.84
N LYS A 129 15.28 -3.59 15.50
CA LYS A 129 14.10 -3.04 14.80
C LYS A 129 12.87 -3.93 14.94
N LEU A 130 13.03 -5.23 15.17
CA LEU A 130 11.91 -6.15 15.43
C LEU A 130 11.14 -5.72 16.68
N SER A 131 11.87 -5.27 17.71
CA SER A 131 11.31 -4.81 18.98
C SER A 131 10.86 -3.34 18.97
N SER A 132 10.93 -2.64 17.84
CA SER A 132 10.55 -1.22 17.78
C SER A 132 9.04 -1.04 17.83
N SER A 133 8.56 -0.17 18.72
CA SER A 133 7.16 0.28 18.79
C SER A 133 6.77 1.25 17.68
N LYS A 134 7.74 1.69 16.86
CA LYS A 134 7.50 2.62 15.76
C LYS A 134 6.68 2.02 14.62
N TYR A 135 6.75 0.70 14.45
CA TYR A 135 6.13 -0.01 13.34
C TYR A 135 5.11 -1.00 13.88
N HIS A 136 3.98 -1.11 13.19
CA HIS A 136 2.96 -2.10 13.54
C HIS A 136 3.45 -3.52 13.23
N TRP A 137 2.98 -4.53 13.96
CA TRP A 137 3.44 -5.92 13.80
C TRP A 137 3.35 -6.41 12.34
N SER A 138 2.31 -6.02 11.60
CA SER A 138 2.11 -6.42 10.20
C SER A 138 3.13 -5.78 9.24
N GLU A 139 3.61 -4.58 9.54
CA GLU A 139 4.64 -3.91 8.74
C GLU A 139 6.01 -4.57 8.95
N LYS A 140 6.25 -5.08 10.15
CA LYS A 140 7.46 -5.86 10.47
C LYS A 140 7.46 -7.18 9.73
N GLU A 141 6.34 -7.90 9.74
CA GLU A 141 6.16 -9.14 8.97
C GLU A 141 6.40 -8.91 7.46
N ASP A 142 5.78 -7.87 6.87
CA ASP A 142 6.04 -7.48 5.47
C ASP A 142 7.53 -7.20 5.22
N PHE A 143 8.19 -6.47 6.11
CA PHE A 143 9.61 -6.21 5.98
C PHE A 143 10.43 -7.51 5.98
N ILE A 144 10.14 -8.44 6.90
CA ILE A 144 10.88 -9.69 7.07
C ILE A 144 10.75 -10.58 5.84
N HIS A 145 9.55 -10.76 5.29
CA HIS A 145 9.38 -11.67 4.16
C HIS A 145 9.69 -11.02 2.81
N ASN A 146 9.43 -9.72 2.65
CA ASN A 146 9.49 -9.08 1.33
C ASN A 146 10.72 -8.17 1.12
N LYS A 147 11.28 -7.57 2.18
CA LYS A 147 12.36 -6.56 2.07
C LYS A 147 13.71 -7.06 2.58
N LEU A 148 13.73 -7.81 3.67
CA LEU A 148 14.94 -8.32 4.30
C LEU A 148 15.76 -9.25 3.37
N PRO A 149 15.17 -10.20 2.61
CA PRO A 149 15.95 -11.09 1.75
C PRO A 149 16.76 -10.31 0.69
N ARG A 150 16.14 -9.29 0.09
CA ARG A 150 16.80 -8.40 -0.89
C ARG A 150 17.92 -7.62 -0.25
N LEU A 151 17.68 -7.14 0.96
CA LEU A 151 18.67 -6.36 1.68
C LEU A 151 19.90 -7.23 2.00
N ILE A 152 19.70 -8.46 2.47
CA ILE A 152 20.79 -9.44 2.69
C ILE A 152 21.53 -9.75 1.38
N HIS A 153 20.81 -10.01 0.29
CA HIS A 153 21.43 -10.24 -1.01
C HIS A 153 22.33 -9.08 -1.46
N ASN A 154 21.84 -7.84 -1.31
CA ASN A 154 22.60 -6.64 -1.64
C ASN A 154 23.87 -6.48 -0.80
N TRP A 155 23.83 -6.85 0.48
CA TRP A 155 25.02 -6.90 1.35
C TRP A 155 25.97 -8.02 0.94
N ALA A 156 25.48 -9.20 0.58
CA ALA A 156 26.30 -10.31 0.09
C ALA A 156 27.08 -9.92 -1.18
N VAL A 157 26.43 -9.24 -2.13
CA VAL A 157 27.08 -8.70 -3.34
C VAL A 157 28.14 -7.66 -2.98
N LEU A 158 27.83 -6.73 -2.06
CA LEU A 158 28.78 -5.73 -1.61
C LEU A 158 30.03 -6.38 -0.97
N THR A 159 29.85 -7.37 -0.10
CA THR A 159 30.97 -8.09 0.54
C THR A 159 31.83 -8.83 -0.48
N ARG A 160 31.22 -9.45 -1.50
CA ARG A 160 31.96 -10.08 -2.61
C ARG A 160 32.82 -9.06 -3.36
N ASP A 161 32.25 -7.90 -3.64
CA ASP A 161 32.95 -6.83 -4.36
C ASP A 161 34.08 -6.21 -3.52
N ILE A 162 33.89 -6.06 -2.20
CA ILE A 162 34.95 -5.66 -1.27
C ILE A 162 36.11 -6.66 -1.33
N LYS A 163 35.82 -7.97 -1.26
CA LYS A 163 36.85 -9.02 -1.37
C LYS A 163 37.58 -8.97 -2.72
N SER A 164 36.89 -8.62 -3.81
CA SER A 164 37.55 -8.40 -5.12
C SER A 164 38.54 -7.23 -5.08
N VAL A 165 38.16 -6.11 -4.47
CA VAL A 165 39.07 -4.95 -4.29
C VAL A 165 40.28 -5.35 -3.43
N GLU A 166 40.06 -6.03 -2.31
CA GLU A 166 41.14 -6.51 -1.43
C GLU A 166 42.08 -7.48 -2.14
N SER A 167 41.54 -8.41 -2.92
CA SER A 167 42.34 -9.38 -3.69
C SER A 167 43.16 -8.69 -4.78
N ALA A 168 42.58 -7.72 -5.49
CA ALA A 168 43.29 -6.95 -6.51
C ALA A 168 44.45 -6.15 -5.90
N ALA A 169 44.21 -5.47 -4.77
CA ALA A 169 45.22 -4.71 -4.05
C ALA A 169 46.37 -5.58 -3.52
N LYS A 170 46.07 -6.82 -3.08
CA LYS A 170 47.10 -7.79 -2.67
C LYS A 170 47.93 -8.30 -3.85
N GLY A 171 47.29 -8.51 -5.01
CA GLY A 171 47.95 -9.03 -6.21
C GLY A 171 48.81 -8.01 -6.95
N ASN A 172 48.50 -6.72 -6.84
CA ASN A 172 49.28 -5.64 -7.46
C ASN A 172 49.34 -4.41 -6.54
N ARG A 173 50.55 -4.07 -6.10
CA ARG A 173 50.80 -2.94 -5.20
C ARG A 173 50.36 -1.60 -5.79
N MET A 174 50.44 -1.42 -7.11
CA MET A 174 49.97 -0.19 -7.78
C MET A 174 48.47 0.04 -7.57
N PHE A 175 47.67 -1.03 -7.51
CA PHE A 175 46.24 -0.91 -7.21
C PHE A 175 45.98 -0.52 -5.74
N ALA A 176 46.84 -0.97 -4.81
CA ALA A 176 46.74 -0.59 -3.41
C ALA A 176 47.05 0.90 -3.17
N ASP A 177 47.82 1.52 -4.06
CA ASP A 177 48.18 2.93 -4.00
C ASP A 177 47.11 3.86 -4.62
N LEU A 178 46.08 3.31 -5.29
CA LEU A 178 44.97 4.10 -5.82
C LEU A 178 44.13 4.71 -4.67
N PRO A 179 43.88 6.03 -4.66
CA PRO A 179 43.13 6.70 -3.59
C PRO A 179 41.74 6.09 -3.36
N GLU A 180 41.05 5.71 -4.43
CA GLU A 180 39.73 5.09 -4.41
C GLU A 180 39.76 3.71 -3.70
N VAL A 181 40.82 2.93 -3.93
CA VAL A 181 41.04 1.63 -3.28
C VAL A 181 41.41 1.81 -1.82
N GLN A 182 42.31 2.74 -1.50
CA GLN A 182 42.69 3.06 -0.12
C GLN A 182 41.48 3.45 0.73
N LYS A 183 40.52 4.18 0.16
CA LYS A 183 39.27 4.55 0.85
C LYS A 183 38.47 3.32 1.30
N VAL A 184 38.48 2.23 0.53
CA VAL A 184 37.81 0.96 0.87
C VAL A 184 38.64 0.14 1.85
N LEU A 185 39.96 0.10 1.68
CA LEU A 185 40.88 -0.68 2.52
C LEU A 185 41.12 -0.05 3.90
N SER A 186 41.08 1.27 3.98
CA SER A 186 41.12 1.98 5.24
C SER A 186 39.86 1.58 6.01
N LYS A 187 40.01 0.73 7.03
CA LYS A 187 38.92 0.26 7.92
C LYS A 187 38.30 1.40 8.75
N ASN A 188 38.45 2.65 8.31
CA ASN A 188 37.95 3.83 8.95
C ASN A 188 36.44 3.85 8.82
N ASN A 189 35.76 3.74 9.96
CA ASN A 189 34.31 3.68 10.17
C ASN A 189 33.51 4.92 9.70
N SER A 190 34.02 5.70 8.74
CA SER A 190 33.34 6.89 8.21
C SER A 190 32.09 6.55 7.41
N MET A 191 32.06 5.40 6.72
CA MET A 191 30.93 4.96 5.91
C MET A 191 29.94 4.17 6.75
N LYS A 192 28.87 4.84 7.21
CA LYS A 192 27.84 4.24 8.10
C LYS A 192 26.65 3.63 7.35
N LYS A 193 26.45 3.94 6.07
CA LYS A 193 25.28 3.52 5.28
C LYS A 193 25.68 2.63 4.10
N TYR A 194 24.82 1.68 3.75
CA TYR A 194 25.03 0.75 2.63
C TYR A 194 25.36 1.47 1.32
N ASN A 195 24.60 2.52 0.97
CA ASN A 195 24.78 3.21 -0.32
C ASN A 195 26.14 3.91 -0.42
N ASP A 196 26.67 4.41 0.70
CA ASP A 196 27.98 5.07 0.73
C ASP A 196 29.08 4.03 0.45
N TRP A 197 28.99 2.87 1.11
CA TRP A 197 29.86 1.72 0.85
C TRP A 197 29.74 1.23 -0.59
N ARG A 198 28.52 1.06 -1.11
CA ARG A 198 28.31 0.57 -2.47
C ARG A 198 28.92 1.50 -3.51
N ASN A 199 28.77 2.81 -3.31
CA ASN A 199 29.37 3.81 -4.19
C ASN A 199 30.90 3.74 -4.13
N ALA A 200 31.51 3.75 -2.94
CA ALA A 200 32.96 3.70 -2.79
C ALA A 200 33.59 2.42 -3.35
N VAL A 201 32.98 1.25 -3.11
CA VAL A 201 33.45 -0.02 -3.65
C VAL A 201 33.34 -0.06 -5.17
N SER A 202 32.23 0.44 -5.73
CA SER A 202 32.10 0.53 -7.19
C SER A 202 33.14 1.46 -7.79
N GLU A 203 33.39 2.61 -7.15
CA GLU A 203 34.41 3.57 -7.57
C GLU A 203 35.82 2.94 -7.57
N ALA A 204 36.18 2.21 -6.51
CA ALA A 204 37.44 1.47 -6.41
C ALA A 204 37.59 0.40 -7.51
N LEU A 205 36.53 -0.37 -7.78
CA LEU A 205 36.53 -1.33 -8.88
C LEU A 205 36.69 -0.64 -10.24
N GLY A 206 36.03 0.51 -10.45
CA GLY A 206 36.20 1.31 -11.67
C GLY A 206 37.63 1.83 -11.83
N ALA A 207 38.28 2.25 -10.74
CA ALA A 207 39.66 2.72 -10.76
C ALA A 207 40.63 1.59 -11.13
N ILE A 208 40.44 0.39 -10.56
CA ILE A 208 41.22 -0.81 -10.90
C ILE A 208 41.06 -1.16 -12.38
N GLU A 209 39.84 -1.15 -12.92
CA GLU A 209 39.59 -1.46 -14.34
C GLU A 209 40.17 -0.40 -15.28
N ALA A 210 40.15 0.87 -14.89
CA ALA A 210 40.79 1.94 -15.66
C ALA A 210 42.32 1.79 -15.67
N ASP A 211 42.92 1.44 -14.53
CA ASP A 211 44.36 1.25 -14.40
C ASP A 211 44.84 0.05 -15.23
N LYS A 212 44.13 -1.09 -15.18
CA LYS A 212 44.39 -2.26 -16.06
C LYS A 212 44.40 -1.92 -17.55
N ARG A 213 43.65 -0.89 -17.95
CA ARG A 213 43.53 -0.43 -19.34
C ARG A 213 44.47 0.71 -19.69
N LEU A 214 45.27 1.19 -18.73
CA LEU A 214 46.11 2.39 -18.86
C LEU A 214 45.29 3.65 -19.22
N GLN A 215 44.12 3.82 -18.58
CA GLN A 215 43.16 4.90 -18.84
C GLN A 215 42.85 5.74 -17.58
N GLN A 216 43.84 5.92 -16.69
CA GLN A 216 43.66 6.63 -15.42
C GLN A 216 43.22 8.09 -15.62
N ASP A 217 43.68 8.75 -16.69
CA ASP A 217 43.29 10.13 -16.99
C ASP A 217 41.83 10.23 -17.44
N LEU A 218 41.36 9.29 -18.25
CA LEU A 218 39.94 9.19 -18.60
C LEU A 218 39.09 8.92 -17.36
N PHE A 219 39.57 8.11 -16.41
CA PHE A 219 38.86 7.86 -15.16
C PHE A 219 38.68 9.14 -14.34
N LYS A 220 39.76 9.90 -14.13
CA LYS A 220 39.70 11.20 -13.43
C LYS A 220 38.73 12.15 -14.12
N LYS A 221 38.81 12.25 -15.45
CA LYS A 221 37.93 13.12 -16.23
C LYS A 221 36.46 12.71 -16.13
N ALA A 222 36.15 11.43 -16.29
CA ALA A 222 34.79 10.91 -16.13
C ALA A 222 34.25 11.16 -14.72
N LYS A 223 35.08 11.00 -13.69
CA LYS A 223 34.73 11.28 -12.30
C LYS A 223 34.38 12.75 -12.10
N THR A 224 35.21 13.67 -12.58
CA THR A 224 34.92 15.12 -12.52
C THR A 224 33.61 15.48 -13.23
N ILE A 225 33.36 14.92 -14.41
CA ILE A 225 32.11 15.14 -15.15
C ILE A 225 30.88 14.64 -14.36
N LEU A 226 30.98 13.44 -13.77
CA LEU A 226 29.90 12.85 -12.97
C LEU A 226 29.67 13.61 -11.66
N GLU A 227 30.72 14.05 -10.97
CA GLU A 227 30.64 14.89 -9.77
C GLU A 227 30.02 16.26 -10.10
N GLY A 228 30.38 16.87 -11.23
CA GLY A 228 29.71 18.06 -11.76
C GLY A 228 28.20 17.85 -11.96
N ALA A 229 27.80 16.70 -12.50
CA ALA A 229 26.38 16.34 -12.66
C ALA A 229 25.67 16.14 -11.30
N VAL A 230 26.38 15.71 -10.26
CA VAL A 230 25.85 15.64 -8.89
C VAL A 230 25.61 17.04 -8.33
N HIS A 231 26.58 17.95 -8.49
CA HIS A 231 26.42 19.35 -8.07
C HIS A 231 25.27 20.05 -8.79
N ALA A 232 25.10 19.76 -10.08
CA ALA A 232 23.95 20.22 -10.88
C ALA A 232 22.63 19.50 -10.57
N LYS A 233 22.61 18.56 -9.62
CA LYS A 233 21.45 17.74 -9.22
C LYS A 233 20.84 16.91 -10.37
N ALA A 234 21.63 16.57 -11.38
CA ALA A 234 21.25 15.68 -12.47
C ALA A 234 21.45 14.19 -12.10
N LEU A 235 22.44 13.92 -11.24
CA LEU A 235 22.80 12.58 -10.76
C LEU A 235 22.81 12.52 -9.23
N SER A 236 22.50 11.36 -8.66
CA SER A 236 22.70 11.10 -7.23
C SER A 236 24.17 10.82 -6.95
N LEU A 237 24.70 11.40 -5.87
CA LEU A 237 26.07 11.15 -5.40
C LEU A 237 26.37 9.64 -5.27
N LYS A 238 25.36 8.86 -4.87
CA LYS A 238 25.47 7.42 -4.64
C LYS A 238 25.67 6.60 -5.93
N LYS A 239 25.59 7.23 -7.10
CA LYS A 239 25.67 6.56 -8.41
C LYS A 239 26.97 6.82 -9.17
N VAL A 240 27.82 7.72 -8.68
CA VAL A 240 29.07 8.10 -9.35
C VAL A 240 29.96 6.86 -9.53
N GLY A 241 30.22 6.12 -8.46
CA GLY A 241 31.04 4.91 -8.49
C GLY A 241 30.47 3.81 -9.38
N SER A 242 29.14 3.62 -9.40
CA SER A 242 28.52 2.63 -10.28
C SER A 242 28.64 3.00 -11.76
N TRP A 243 28.56 4.28 -12.11
CA TRP A 243 28.82 4.75 -13.48
C TRP A 243 30.29 4.56 -13.86
N LEU A 244 31.22 4.96 -13.02
CA LEU A 244 32.66 4.77 -13.25
C LEU A 244 32.99 3.30 -13.47
N HIS A 245 32.54 2.42 -12.58
CA HIS A 245 32.72 0.98 -12.75
C HIS A 245 32.16 0.48 -14.07
N ARG A 246 30.93 0.88 -14.44
CA ARG A 246 30.28 0.44 -15.68
C ARG A 246 31.03 0.88 -16.93
N ILE A 247 31.56 2.11 -16.95
CA ILE A 247 32.31 2.65 -18.08
C ILE A 247 33.57 1.81 -18.33
N PHE A 248 34.39 1.61 -17.28
CA PHE A 248 35.70 0.97 -17.43
C PHE A 248 35.66 -0.57 -17.42
N LYS A 249 34.63 -1.18 -16.82
CA LYS A 249 34.38 -2.62 -16.95
C LYS A 249 33.82 -3.02 -18.32
N SER A 250 33.30 -2.06 -19.11
CA SER A 250 32.67 -2.37 -20.40
C SER A 250 33.63 -3.06 -21.37
N ASN A 251 33.14 -3.98 -22.21
CA ASN A 251 33.97 -4.61 -23.24
C ASN A 251 34.28 -3.68 -24.43
N ALA A 252 33.99 -2.37 -24.32
CA ALA A 252 34.25 -1.41 -25.37
C ALA A 252 35.77 -1.19 -25.52
N PRO A 253 36.26 -0.99 -26.77
CA PRO A 253 37.64 -0.57 -27.02
C PRO A 253 37.94 0.78 -26.34
N ASN A 254 39.22 1.02 -26.02
CA ASN A 254 39.65 2.25 -25.35
C ASN A 254 39.24 3.52 -26.12
N ASP A 255 39.33 3.51 -27.45
CA ASP A 255 38.90 4.65 -28.28
C ASP A 255 37.41 4.96 -28.13
N LYS A 256 36.57 3.93 -28.02
CA LYS A 256 35.13 4.11 -27.79
C LYS A 256 34.82 4.62 -26.39
N ILE A 257 35.62 4.24 -25.39
CA ILE A 257 35.51 4.80 -24.05
C ILE A 257 35.93 6.28 -24.06
N ALA A 258 37.00 6.62 -24.77
CA ALA A 258 37.44 8.00 -24.96
C ALA A 258 36.38 8.84 -25.69
N ASP A 259 35.83 8.34 -26.79
CA ASP A 259 34.72 8.98 -27.53
C ASP A 259 33.49 9.18 -26.63
N PHE A 260 33.16 8.20 -25.81
CA PHE A 260 32.03 8.30 -24.87
C PHE A 260 32.25 9.40 -23.82
N ILE A 261 33.45 9.51 -23.25
CA ILE A 261 33.76 10.47 -22.20
C ILE A 261 33.98 11.89 -22.77
N ASN A 262 34.66 11.99 -23.91
CA ASN A 262 35.08 13.25 -24.51
C ASN A 262 34.09 13.81 -25.54
N GLY A 263 33.22 12.97 -26.09
CA GLY A 263 32.26 13.36 -27.11
C GLY A 263 31.15 14.29 -26.59
N SER A 264 30.48 14.95 -27.52
CA SER A 264 29.33 15.85 -27.27
C SER A 264 28.01 15.34 -27.84
N GLY A 265 28.01 14.15 -28.46
CA GLY A 265 26.82 13.56 -29.08
C GLY A 265 25.81 13.03 -28.06
N ALA A 266 24.59 12.72 -28.50
CA ALA A 266 23.53 12.21 -27.61
C ALA A 266 23.94 10.94 -26.82
N ALA A 267 24.84 10.12 -27.38
CA ALA A 267 25.34 8.89 -26.77
C ALA A 267 26.56 9.09 -25.85
N SER A 268 27.15 10.28 -25.79
CA SER A 268 28.28 10.56 -24.89
C SER A 268 27.82 10.74 -23.44
N LEU A 269 28.79 10.80 -22.52
CA LEU A 269 28.54 11.06 -21.11
C LEU A 269 27.86 12.42 -20.88
N SER A 270 28.29 13.46 -21.61
CA SER A 270 27.66 14.79 -21.57
C SER A 270 26.22 14.75 -22.10
N GLY A 271 25.97 14.13 -23.25
CA GLY A 271 24.63 13.97 -23.81
C GLY A 271 23.69 13.14 -22.92
N LEU A 272 24.21 12.20 -22.14
CA LEU A 272 23.45 11.50 -21.10
C LEU A 272 23.09 12.42 -19.93
N ILE A 273 24.05 13.21 -19.45
CA ILE A 273 23.82 14.19 -18.37
C ILE A 273 22.78 15.22 -18.79
N ASP A 274 22.83 15.73 -20.02
CA ASP A 274 21.83 16.67 -20.55
C ASP A 274 20.42 16.08 -20.53
N ARG A 275 20.28 14.80 -20.90
CA ARG A 275 19.00 14.08 -20.81
C ARG A 275 18.53 13.92 -19.37
N TRP A 276 19.44 13.64 -18.42
CA TRP A 276 19.10 13.55 -17.00
C TRP A 276 18.66 14.90 -16.44
N SER A 277 19.38 15.97 -16.80
CA SER A 277 19.07 17.36 -16.43
C SER A 277 17.73 17.80 -17.00
N SER A 278 17.40 17.46 -18.24
CA SER A 278 16.10 17.75 -18.86
C SER A 278 14.95 17.09 -18.11
N VAL A 279 15.08 15.79 -17.80
CA VAL A 279 14.08 15.06 -17.00
C VAL A 279 14.00 15.62 -15.58
N ARG A 280 15.13 16.05 -14.99
CA ARG A 280 15.14 16.72 -13.69
C ARG A 280 14.42 18.07 -13.72
N SER A 281 14.61 18.87 -14.76
CA SER A 281 13.89 20.15 -14.93
C SER A 281 12.39 19.95 -15.00
N ARG A 282 11.92 18.91 -15.70
CA ARG A 282 10.49 18.51 -15.72
C ARG A 282 9.97 18.15 -14.33
N TYR A 283 10.74 17.38 -13.57
CA TYR A 283 10.42 17.08 -12.17
C TYR A 283 10.31 18.36 -11.33
N ASP A 284 11.25 19.30 -11.47
CA ASP A 284 11.22 20.57 -10.73
C ASP A 284 10.01 21.44 -11.09
N LYS A 285 9.59 21.43 -12.36
CA LYS A 285 8.33 22.06 -12.79
C LYS A 285 7.12 21.43 -12.11
N ILE A 286 7.09 20.10 -11.99
CA ILE A 286 6.03 19.39 -11.25
C ILE A 286 6.03 19.82 -9.78
N GLU A 287 7.17 19.78 -9.10
CA GLU A 287 7.27 20.20 -7.70
C GLU A 287 6.84 21.66 -7.49
N ASN A 288 7.20 22.56 -8.40
CA ASN A 288 6.75 23.95 -8.34
C ASN A 288 5.23 24.06 -8.54
N LYS A 289 4.64 23.29 -9.47
CA LYS A 289 3.18 23.23 -9.63
C LYS A 289 2.49 22.74 -8.36
N ARG A 290 3.07 21.76 -7.65
CA ARG A 290 2.56 21.27 -6.35
C ARG A 290 2.63 22.30 -5.23
N LYS A 291 3.65 23.15 -5.23
CA LYS A 291 3.78 24.21 -4.23
C LYS A 291 2.77 25.34 -4.44
N VAL A 292 2.39 25.61 -5.68
CA VAL A 292 1.46 26.69 -6.05
C VAL A 292 0.00 26.20 -6.09
N GLY A 293 -0.24 24.96 -6.50
CA GLY A 293 -1.57 24.36 -6.62
C GLY A 293 -1.79 23.23 -5.61
N ASN A 294 -2.92 22.53 -5.75
CA ASN A 294 -3.19 21.33 -4.98
C ASN A 294 -2.47 20.11 -5.56
N ASP A 295 -2.02 19.21 -4.70
CA ASP A 295 -1.47 17.92 -5.10
C ASP A 295 -2.52 17.10 -5.87
N PRO A 296 -2.20 16.61 -7.08
CA PRO A 296 -3.04 15.64 -7.76
C PRO A 296 -3.32 14.44 -6.86
N ARG A 297 -4.60 14.15 -6.62
CA ARG A 297 -5.01 13.15 -5.63
C ARG A 297 -4.74 11.74 -6.16
N GLY A 298 -4.46 10.82 -5.25
CA GLY A 298 -4.03 9.45 -5.57
C GLY A 298 -2.53 9.34 -5.86
N PHE A 299 -1.94 10.29 -6.59
CA PHE A 299 -0.57 10.14 -7.09
C PHE A 299 0.49 10.23 -5.97
N HIS A 300 1.43 9.29 -5.98
CA HIS A 300 2.54 9.27 -5.01
C HIS A 300 3.72 10.11 -5.49
N PHE A 301 3.80 11.34 -4.98
CA PHE A 301 4.99 12.16 -5.20
C PHE A 301 6.17 11.72 -4.34
N VAL A 302 7.34 11.55 -4.98
CA VAL A 302 8.58 11.18 -4.30
C VAL A 302 9.42 12.39 -3.93
N THR A 303 10.42 12.21 -3.07
CA THR A 303 11.42 13.25 -2.80
C THR A 303 12.45 13.34 -3.93
N THR A 304 13.11 14.49 -4.04
CA THR A 304 14.21 14.70 -5.00
C THR A 304 15.30 13.63 -4.86
N GLU A 305 15.69 13.28 -3.63
CA GLU A 305 16.69 12.25 -3.40
C GLU A 305 16.27 10.89 -3.97
N LYS A 306 15.03 10.47 -3.70
CA LYS A 306 14.49 9.19 -4.20
C LYS A 306 14.38 9.20 -5.72
N PHE A 307 13.97 10.32 -6.31
CA PHE A 307 13.91 10.50 -7.76
C PHE A 307 15.29 10.36 -8.41
N LEU A 308 16.32 11.00 -7.83
CA LEU A 308 17.70 10.90 -8.32
C LEU A 308 18.30 9.50 -8.09
N ASP A 309 17.81 8.76 -7.10
CA ASP A 309 18.23 7.37 -6.89
C ASP A 309 17.61 6.39 -7.92
N TRP A 310 16.63 6.79 -8.73
CA TRP A 310 16.07 5.95 -9.81
C TRP A 310 16.92 5.92 -11.09
N HIS A 311 16.80 4.84 -11.85
CA HIS A 311 17.32 4.75 -13.22
C HIS A 311 16.56 5.69 -14.16
N TYR A 312 17.19 6.06 -15.28
CA TYR A 312 16.67 7.09 -16.20
C TYR A 312 15.25 6.78 -16.70
N THR A 313 15.00 5.55 -17.14
CA THR A 313 13.69 5.14 -17.68
C THR A 313 12.57 5.30 -16.66
N LYS A 314 12.82 4.90 -15.41
CA LYS A 314 11.92 5.10 -14.28
C LYS A 314 11.69 6.57 -13.94
N ARG A 315 12.73 7.41 -14.00
CA ARG A 315 12.57 8.86 -13.83
C ARG A 315 11.69 9.47 -14.92
N LEU A 316 11.92 9.07 -16.17
CA LEU A 316 11.17 9.54 -17.33
C LEU A 316 9.70 9.14 -17.24
N ALA A 317 9.42 7.86 -16.97
CA ALA A 317 8.07 7.34 -16.81
C ALA A 317 7.32 8.06 -15.68
N TYR A 318 8.00 8.33 -14.57
CA TYR A 318 7.42 9.10 -13.46
C TYR A 318 7.03 10.52 -13.87
N VAL A 319 7.92 11.28 -14.53
CA VAL A 319 7.60 12.68 -14.89
C VAL A 319 6.52 12.76 -15.96
N GLU A 320 6.50 11.84 -16.92
CA GLU A 320 5.46 11.78 -17.96
C GLU A 320 4.08 11.53 -17.36
N GLU A 321 4.00 10.63 -16.38
CA GLU A 321 2.75 10.34 -15.70
C GLU A 321 2.34 11.50 -14.79
N ALA A 322 3.27 12.02 -14.00
CA ALA A 322 3.02 13.13 -13.08
C ALA A 322 2.54 14.40 -13.80
N GLU A 323 3.11 14.73 -14.96
CA GLU A 323 2.65 15.87 -15.78
C GLU A 323 1.18 15.72 -16.22
N LYS A 324 0.75 14.50 -16.54
CA LYS A 324 -0.62 14.18 -16.95
C LYS A 324 -1.62 14.16 -15.80
N ARG A 325 -1.15 14.18 -14.55
CA ARG A 325 -2.00 14.24 -13.35
C ARG A 325 -2.55 15.62 -13.02
N PHE A 326 -1.95 16.70 -13.55
CA PHE A 326 -2.45 18.08 -13.35
C PHE A 326 -3.57 18.49 -14.31
N VAL A 327 -4.14 17.53 -15.05
CA VAL A 327 -5.27 17.76 -15.98
C VAL A 327 -6.59 17.57 -15.23
N ASP A 328 -7.64 18.26 -15.67
CA ASP A 328 -9.00 18.13 -15.12
C ASP A 328 -9.50 16.67 -15.19
N VAL A 329 -9.55 16.01 -14.03
CA VAL A 329 -9.98 14.62 -13.83
C VAL A 329 -11.41 14.40 -14.32
N ALA A 330 -12.27 15.43 -14.30
CA ALA A 330 -13.66 15.32 -14.73
C ALA A 330 -13.82 15.07 -16.24
N LYS A 331 -12.77 15.35 -17.03
CA LYS A 331 -12.76 15.18 -18.49
C LYS A 331 -12.10 13.88 -18.95
N GLU A 332 -11.57 13.08 -18.03
CA GLU A 332 -10.87 11.84 -18.37
C GLU A 332 -11.85 10.66 -18.51
N LYS A 333 -11.58 9.78 -19.48
CA LYS A 333 -12.41 8.58 -19.70
C LYS A 333 -12.39 7.68 -18.45
N PRO A 334 -13.51 7.03 -18.09
CA PRO A 334 -13.60 6.19 -16.89
C PRO A 334 -12.52 5.10 -16.81
N ILE A 335 -12.23 4.41 -17.93
CA ILE A 335 -11.22 3.35 -17.96
C ILE A 335 -9.81 3.85 -17.61
N LEU A 336 -9.45 5.07 -17.99
CA LEU A 336 -8.15 5.68 -17.67
C LEU A 336 -8.07 6.06 -16.19
N LEU A 337 -9.17 6.53 -15.61
CA LEU A 337 -9.26 6.80 -14.17
C LEU A 337 -9.11 5.51 -13.35
N ALA A 338 -9.77 4.44 -13.77
CA ALA A 338 -9.61 3.13 -13.15
C ALA A 338 -8.16 2.63 -13.21
N ILE A 339 -7.46 2.81 -14.34
CA ILE A 339 -6.04 2.46 -14.47
C ILE A 339 -5.19 3.30 -13.51
N ARG A 340 -5.35 4.63 -13.48
CA ARG A 340 -4.60 5.53 -12.58
C ARG A 340 -4.74 5.10 -11.13
N ARG A 341 -5.97 4.82 -10.73
CA ARG A 341 -6.30 4.36 -9.40
C ARG A 341 -5.52 3.10 -9.05
N GLU A 342 -5.52 2.08 -9.90
CA GLU A 342 -4.78 0.85 -9.61
C GLU A 342 -3.26 1.03 -9.64
N LEU A 343 -2.73 1.94 -10.46
CA LEU A 343 -1.33 2.34 -10.39
C LEU A 343 -0.99 3.05 -9.06
N ASP A 344 -1.89 3.91 -8.57
CA ASP A 344 -1.75 4.62 -7.31
C ASP A 344 -1.87 3.65 -6.12
N SER A 345 -2.74 2.64 -6.21
CA SER A 345 -2.82 1.49 -5.27
C SER A 345 -1.54 0.66 -5.24
N GLN A 346 -0.70 0.75 -6.27
CA GLN A 346 0.35 -0.23 -6.58
C GLN A 346 -0.20 -1.65 -6.85
N ASP A 347 -1.45 -1.74 -7.33
CA ASP A 347 -2.07 -2.99 -7.77
C ASP A 347 -1.72 -3.22 -9.26
N TRP A 348 -0.46 -3.60 -9.48
CA TRP A 348 0.13 -3.74 -10.82
C TRP A 348 -0.62 -4.73 -11.71
N GLU A 349 -1.19 -5.79 -11.12
CA GLU A 349 -1.92 -6.82 -11.84
C GLU A 349 -3.26 -6.29 -12.35
N SER A 350 -4.05 -5.64 -11.48
CA SER A 350 -5.30 -4.99 -11.88
C SER A 350 -5.05 -3.90 -12.92
N ALA A 351 -4.00 -3.09 -12.75
CA ALA A 351 -3.62 -2.08 -13.72
C ALA A 351 -3.26 -2.68 -15.09
N ALA A 352 -2.53 -3.80 -15.12
CA ALA A 352 -2.18 -4.48 -16.37
C ALA A 352 -3.42 -5.01 -17.12
N VAL A 353 -4.39 -5.58 -16.42
CA VAL A 353 -5.65 -6.06 -17.01
C VAL A 353 -6.46 -4.89 -17.59
N LEU A 354 -6.60 -3.80 -16.84
CA LEU A 354 -7.33 -2.61 -17.29
C LEU A 354 -6.63 -1.94 -18.49
N ILE A 355 -5.30 -1.92 -18.54
CA ILE A 355 -4.55 -1.43 -19.70
C ILE A 355 -4.84 -2.27 -20.94
N ARG A 356 -4.82 -3.60 -20.84
CA ARG A 356 -5.17 -4.48 -21.99
C ARG A 356 -6.61 -4.25 -22.47
N ARG A 357 -7.55 -4.01 -21.55
CA ARG A 357 -8.93 -3.65 -21.88
C ARG A 357 -9.00 -2.28 -22.58
N ALA A 358 -8.27 -1.29 -22.08
CA ALA A 358 -8.24 0.04 -22.71
C ALA A 358 -7.61 0.01 -24.11
N GLU A 359 -6.65 -0.89 -24.35
CA GLU A 359 -6.03 -1.07 -25.67
C GLU A 359 -7.00 -1.63 -26.73
N SER A 360 -8.07 -2.32 -26.32
CA SER A 360 -9.12 -2.78 -27.24
C SER A 360 -10.26 -1.77 -27.45
N GLU A 361 -10.23 -0.62 -26.76
CA GLU A 361 -11.21 0.45 -26.92
C GLU A 361 -10.75 1.49 -27.97
N ALA A 362 -11.70 2.12 -28.66
CA ALA A 362 -11.41 3.25 -29.54
C ALA A 362 -11.08 4.50 -28.71
N LEU A 363 -9.78 4.80 -28.58
CA LEU A 363 -9.27 5.96 -27.85
C LEU A 363 -8.91 7.11 -28.78
N SER A 364 -9.13 8.34 -28.32
CA SER A 364 -8.62 9.54 -28.99
C SER A 364 -7.08 9.54 -28.96
N GLU A 365 -6.43 10.32 -29.81
CA GLU A 365 -4.95 10.44 -29.79
C GLU A 365 -4.43 10.91 -28.42
N SER A 366 -5.13 11.85 -27.78
CA SER A 366 -4.82 12.34 -26.43
C SER A 366 -4.92 11.21 -25.39
N ASP A 367 -5.98 10.41 -25.44
CA ASP A 367 -6.20 9.31 -24.50
C ASP A 367 -5.24 8.13 -24.75
N SER A 368 -4.92 7.84 -26.02
CA SER A 368 -3.89 6.86 -26.40
C SER A 368 -2.50 7.26 -25.88
N SER A 369 -2.18 8.56 -25.90
CA SER A 369 -0.96 9.08 -25.28
C SER A 369 -0.97 8.89 -23.75
N LYS A 370 -2.10 9.16 -23.07
CA LYS A 370 -2.22 8.91 -21.62
C LYS A 370 -2.05 7.43 -21.29
N LEU A 371 -2.73 6.54 -22.01
CA LEU A 371 -2.60 5.09 -21.84
C LEU A 371 -1.16 4.62 -22.02
N SER A 372 -0.45 5.16 -23.02
CA SER A 372 0.97 4.86 -23.26
C SER A 372 1.88 5.27 -22.09
N SER A 373 1.58 6.40 -21.45
CA SER A 373 2.27 6.84 -20.22
C SER A 373 2.02 5.89 -19.07
N MET A 374 0.75 5.53 -18.82
CA MET A 374 0.36 4.59 -17.77
C MET A 374 1.03 3.22 -17.96
N LYS A 375 1.08 2.71 -19.19
CA LYS A 375 1.77 1.46 -19.55
C LYS A 375 3.27 1.53 -19.31
N ARG A 376 3.90 2.67 -19.61
CA ARG A 376 5.33 2.88 -19.33
C ARG A 376 5.57 2.97 -17.82
N TYR A 377 4.74 3.71 -17.10
CA TYR A 377 4.81 3.82 -15.65
C TYR A 377 4.69 2.45 -14.98
N LEU A 378 3.69 1.64 -15.36
CA LEU A 378 3.52 0.28 -14.87
C LEU A 378 4.80 -0.55 -15.05
N ARG A 379 5.35 -0.58 -16.26
CA ARG A 379 6.55 -1.37 -16.60
C ARG A 379 7.77 -1.00 -15.76
N GLU A 380 8.02 0.29 -15.54
CA GLU A 380 9.22 0.78 -14.84
C GLU A 380 9.06 0.81 -13.31
N HIS A 381 7.82 0.81 -12.80
CA HIS A 381 7.51 0.89 -11.38
C HIS A 381 7.05 -0.41 -10.75
N GLN A 382 6.54 -1.37 -11.52
CA GLN A 382 6.40 -2.75 -11.08
C GLN A 382 7.78 -3.25 -10.64
N SER A 383 7.89 -3.82 -9.44
CA SER A 383 9.18 -4.20 -8.85
C SER A 383 9.96 -5.14 -9.79
N GLU A 384 11.25 -4.85 -10.02
CA GLU A 384 12.15 -5.60 -10.92
C GLU A 384 12.28 -7.10 -10.58
N ASN A 385 11.88 -7.50 -9.38
CA ASN A 385 11.60 -8.88 -9.05
C ASN A 385 10.30 -8.86 -8.25
N PRO A 386 9.18 -9.48 -8.68
CA PRO A 386 8.22 -9.93 -7.71
C PRO A 386 8.98 -10.86 -6.77
N VAL A 387 8.90 -10.66 -5.44
CA VAL A 387 9.06 -11.84 -4.58
C VAL A 387 8.02 -12.81 -5.14
N GLU A 388 8.44 -14.02 -5.47
CA GLU A 388 7.56 -15.09 -5.92
C GLU A 388 6.43 -15.27 -4.89
N GLU A 389 5.39 -14.42 -4.94
CA GLU A 389 4.08 -14.69 -4.38
C GLU A 389 3.47 -15.75 -5.28
N LYS A 390 4.11 -16.93 -5.34
CA LYS A 390 3.78 -18.04 -6.24
C LYS A 390 3.08 -17.52 -7.49
N THR A 391 3.84 -17.00 -8.46
CA THR A 391 3.43 -17.04 -9.87
C THR A 391 3.43 -18.51 -10.31
N GLY A 392 2.75 -19.36 -9.53
CA GLY A 392 2.28 -20.65 -9.96
C GLY A 392 1.24 -20.39 -11.05
N GLU A 393 1.17 -21.36 -11.93
CA GLU A 393 0.18 -21.55 -12.99
C GLU A 393 -1.23 -21.04 -12.66
N PRO A 394 -2.07 -20.78 -13.68
CA PRO A 394 -3.46 -20.41 -13.44
C PRO A 394 -4.09 -21.34 -12.40
N GLN A 395 -4.38 -20.79 -11.22
CA GLN A 395 -5.14 -21.50 -10.20
C GLN A 395 -6.45 -21.92 -10.83
N THR A 396 -6.81 -23.18 -10.67
CA THR A 396 -8.12 -23.64 -11.13
C THR A 396 -9.21 -22.80 -10.47
N LYS A 397 -10.41 -22.78 -11.06
CA LYS A 397 -11.55 -22.07 -10.48
C LYS A 397 -11.79 -22.50 -9.03
N GLU A 398 -11.71 -23.80 -8.76
CA GLU A 398 -11.91 -24.41 -7.44
C GLU A 398 -10.84 -23.99 -6.43
N GLU A 399 -9.58 -23.91 -6.86
CA GLU A 399 -8.48 -23.39 -6.02
C GLU A 399 -8.67 -21.91 -5.70
N SER A 400 -9.10 -21.12 -6.68
CA SER A 400 -9.37 -19.68 -6.51
C SER A 400 -10.57 -19.43 -5.59
N GLU A 401 -11.61 -20.25 -5.66
CA GLU A 401 -12.76 -20.20 -4.75
C GLU A 401 -12.37 -20.61 -3.32
N THR A 402 -11.54 -21.63 -3.18
CA THR A 402 -11.02 -22.07 -1.88
C THR A 402 -10.13 -21.00 -1.25
N GLU A 403 -9.20 -20.42 -2.01
CA GLU A 403 -8.37 -19.30 -1.54
C GLU A 403 -9.25 -18.09 -1.18
N LEU A 404 -10.27 -17.78 -1.98
CA LEU A 404 -11.20 -16.69 -1.67
C LEU A 404 -11.89 -16.90 -0.31
N GLN A 405 -12.40 -18.10 -0.02
CA GLN A 405 -13.01 -18.37 1.29
C GLN A 405 -12.00 -18.26 2.43
N GLN A 406 -10.76 -18.73 2.23
CA GLN A 406 -9.69 -18.58 3.21
C GLN A 406 -9.35 -17.11 3.45
N LEU A 407 -9.25 -16.28 2.42
CA LEU A 407 -9.00 -14.85 2.52
C LEU A 407 -10.15 -14.12 3.22
N LEU A 408 -11.40 -14.45 2.89
CA LEU A 408 -12.57 -13.89 3.56
C LEU A 408 -12.59 -14.27 5.05
N SER A 409 -12.15 -15.49 5.41
CA SER A 409 -12.05 -15.91 6.82
C SER A 409 -10.99 -15.15 7.63
N GLN A 410 -10.03 -14.50 6.97
CA GLN A 410 -9.01 -13.66 7.62
C GLN A 410 -9.50 -12.23 7.89
N LEU A 411 -10.65 -11.85 7.34
CA LEU A 411 -11.24 -10.53 7.59
C LEU A 411 -11.90 -10.48 8.97
N PRO A 412 -11.89 -9.31 9.64
CA PRO A 412 -12.74 -9.07 10.81
C PRO A 412 -14.21 -9.41 10.49
N PRO A 413 -14.95 -10.09 11.39
CA PRO A 413 -16.33 -10.47 11.14
C PRO A 413 -17.20 -9.28 10.77
N VAL A 414 -16.97 -8.08 11.34
CA VAL A 414 -17.69 -6.85 10.98
C VAL A 414 -17.58 -6.50 9.49
N LEU A 415 -16.51 -6.93 8.82
CA LEU A 415 -16.29 -6.72 7.39
C LEU A 415 -16.70 -7.92 6.54
N GLN A 416 -16.79 -9.14 7.09
CA GLN A 416 -17.07 -10.33 6.30
C GLN A 416 -18.41 -10.25 5.55
N PRO A 417 -19.55 -9.87 6.18
CA PRO A 417 -20.80 -9.72 5.46
C PRO A 417 -20.73 -8.61 4.42
N LEU A 418 -20.10 -7.46 4.72
CA LEU A 418 -19.92 -6.39 3.74
C LEU A 418 -19.14 -6.88 2.51
N TYR A 419 -18.06 -7.63 2.70
CA TYR A 419 -17.26 -8.20 1.62
C TYR A 419 -18.07 -9.22 0.81
N ARG A 420 -18.75 -10.16 1.47
CA ARG A 420 -19.60 -11.16 0.80
C ARG A 420 -20.73 -10.51 0.01
N LYS A 421 -21.46 -9.56 0.62
CA LYS A 421 -22.52 -8.79 -0.05
C LYS A 421 -21.98 -8.04 -1.26
N SER A 422 -20.82 -7.39 -1.12
CA SER A 422 -20.18 -6.66 -2.23
C SER A 422 -19.70 -7.58 -3.34
N ILE A 423 -19.17 -8.76 -3.03
CA ILE A 423 -18.75 -9.77 -4.02
C ILE A 423 -19.98 -10.30 -4.76
N ASN A 424 -21.02 -10.71 -4.04
CA ASN A 424 -22.26 -11.23 -4.62
C ASN A 424 -22.96 -10.19 -5.52
N ALA A 425 -22.85 -8.90 -5.19
CA ALA A 425 -23.36 -7.80 -6.01
C ALA A 425 -22.44 -7.41 -7.18
N GLY A 426 -21.26 -8.01 -7.33
CA GLY A 426 -20.26 -7.62 -8.32
C GLY A 426 -19.62 -6.24 -8.07
N LYS A 427 -19.67 -5.76 -6.81
CA LYS A 427 -19.23 -4.41 -6.39
C LYS A 427 -17.98 -4.41 -5.51
N PHE A 428 -17.27 -5.53 -5.41
CA PHE A 428 -16.05 -5.62 -4.62
C PHE A 428 -14.96 -4.60 -5.02
N PHE A 429 -14.77 -4.35 -6.32
CA PHE A 429 -13.81 -3.35 -6.78
C PHE A 429 -14.16 -1.93 -6.28
N CYS A 430 -15.47 -1.62 -6.22
CA CYS A 430 -16.00 -0.37 -5.66
C CYS A 430 -15.80 -0.29 -4.15
N LEU A 431 -15.89 -1.41 -3.42
CA LEU A 431 -15.56 -1.46 -1.99
C LEU A 431 -14.04 -1.26 -1.75
N ALA A 432 -13.20 -1.96 -2.51
CA ALA A 432 -11.74 -1.93 -2.37
C ALA A 432 -11.14 -0.52 -2.62
N ALA A 433 -11.48 0.11 -3.74
CA ALA A 433 -12.41 1.20 -3.63
C ALA A 433 -12.26 2.28 -2.53
N LEU A 434 -13.38 2.48 -1.89
CA LEU A 434 -13.60 3.41 -0.80
C LEU A 434 -12.66 3.14 0.38
N MET A 435 -12.28 1.87 0.60
CA MET A 435 -11.36 1.48 1.67
C MET A 435 -9.94 1.99 1.43
N TYR A 436 -9.45 1.96 0.19
CA TYR A 436 -8.12 2.50 -0.14
C TYR A 436 -8.05 4.02 0.12
N ASN A 437 -9.13 4.75 -0.13
CA ASN A 437 -9.16 6.20 0.08
C ASN A 437 -8.85 6.57 1.55
N ARG A 438 -9.30 5.77 2.53
CA ARG A 438 -8.95 5.95 3.94
C ARG A 438 -7.44 5.84 4.18
N VAL A 439 -6.81 4.81 3.62
CA VAL A 439 -5.35 4.59 3.72
C VAL A 439 -4.61 5.76 3.10
N TRP A 440 -5.01 6.16 1.90
CA TRP A 440 -4.38 7.26 1.19
C TRP A 440 -4.48 8.58 1.97
N CYS A 441 -5.65 8.94 2.47
CA CYS A 441 -5.87 10.16 3.25
C CYS A 441 -5.01 10.21 4.53
N ARG A 442 -4.82 9.06 5.19
CA ARG A 442 -3.98 8.91 6.39
C ARG A 442 -2.50 9.05 6.09
N GLU A 443 -2.00 8.36 5.08
CA GLU A 443 -0.57 8.37 4.75
C GLU A 443 -0.09 9.71 4.20
N LYS A 444 -1.00 10.49 3.61
CA LYS A 444 -0.68 11.78 3.00
C LYS A 444 -0.94 12.98 3.91
N GLY A 445 -1.47 12.78 5.11
CA GLY A 445 -1.48 13.79 6.18
C GLY A 445 -2.33 15.04 5.94
N HIS A 446 -3.04 15.15 4.82
CA HIS A 446 -3.77 16.37 4.46
C HIS A 446 -5.26 16.35 4.87
N VAL A 447 -5.88 15.19 5.11
CA VAL A 447 -7.35 15.10 5.31
C VAL A 447 -7.78 14.25 6.51
N LEU A 448 -7.10 13.14 6.82
CA LEU A 448 -7.47 12.24 7.94
C LEU A 448 -6.24 11.86 8.77
N ASP A 449 -6.34 11.95 10.08
CA ASP A 449 -5.36 11.44 11.04
C ASP A 449 -6.07 10.73 12.21
N GLY A 450 -5.30 10.27 13.20
CA GLY A 450 -5.80 9.58 14.40
C GLY A 450 -6.90 10.32 15.13
N HIS A 451 -6.71 11.62 15.26
CA HIS A 451 -7.56 12.50 16.02
C HIS A 451 -8.75 12.98 15.17
N LYS A 452 -8.50 13.38 13.92
CA LYS A 452 -9.55 13.80 12.97
C LYS A 452 -10.54 12.70 12.66
N GLU A 453 -10.10 11.44 12.51
CA GLU A 453 -11.03 10.32 12.32
C GLU A 453 -11.94 10.12 13.54
N THR A 454 -11.45 10.42 14.75
CA THR A 454 -12.26 10.35 15.97
C THR A 454 -13.27 11.48 16.01
N ILE A 455 -12.84 12.73 15.77
CA ILE A 455 -13.73 13.90 15.70
C ILE A 455 -14.83 13.68 14.67
N LEU A 456 -14.46 13.27 13.44
CA LEU A 456 -15.42 13.02 12.38
C LEU A 456 -16.37 11.87 12.73
N ARG A 457 -15.93 10.87 13.49
CA ARG A 457 -16.83 9.81 13.94
C ARG A 457 -17.84 10.35 14.95
N GLU A 458 -17.37 11.09 15.94
CA GLU A 458 -18.21 11.67 17.01
C GLU A 458 -19.24 12.66 16.47
N SER A 459 -18.89 13.46 15.44
CA SER A 459 -19.82 14.42 14.83
C SER A 459 -20.70 13.83 13.73
N SER A 460 -20.48 12.58 13.31
CA SER A 460 -21.11 12.04 12.09
C SER A 460 -22.64 11.97 12.14
N GLU A 461 -23.23 11.70 13.29
CA GLU A 461 -24.69 11.65 13.44
C GLU A 461 -25.32 13.03 13.34
N ASP A 462 -24.76 14.02 14.05
CA ASP A 462 -25.21 15.41 14.00
C ASP A 462 -25.03 16.03 12.62
N ASP A 463 -23.89 15.75 11.98
CA ASP A 463 -23.59 16.20 10.61
C ASP A 463 -24.59 15.59 9.60
N THR A 464 -24.90 14.30 9.75
CA THR A 464 -25.88 13.62 8.91
C THR A 464 -27.27 14.22 9.09
N LYS A 465 -27.71 14.40 10.34
CA LYS A 465 -29.00 15.00 10.66
C LYS A 465 -29.14 16.40 10.07
N ARG A 466 -28.11 17.24 10.24
CA ARG A 466 -28.07 18.59 9.67
C ARG A 466 -28.24 18.58 8.15
N VAL A 467 -27.55 17.67 7.45
CA VAL A 467 -27.66 17.55 5.99
C VAL A 467 -29.04 17.07 5.56
N LEU A 468 -29.68 16.18 6.33
CA LEU A 468 -31.04 15.73 6.06
C LEU A 468 -32.09 16.82 6.30
N GLU A 469 -31.88 17.68 7.32
CA GLU A 469 -32.80 18.75 7.69
C GLU A 469 -32.64 20.02 6.84
N HIS A 470 -31.41 20.38 6.49
CA HIS A 470 -31.07 21.66 5.86
C HIS A 470 -30.47 21.55 4.46
N GLY A 471 -30.26 20.33 3.97
CA GLY A 471 -29.69 20.07 2.66
C GLY A 471 -28.15 20.01 2.64
N ASP A 472 -27.61 19.60 1.50
CA ASP A 472 -26.17 19.38 1.30
C ASP A 472 -25.47 20.68 0.89
N ASP A 473 -24.54 21.18 1.71
CA ASP A 473 -23.84 22.47 1.56
C ASP A 473 -22.64 22.43 0.57
N ARG A 474 -22.49 21.34 -0.20
CA ARG A 474 -21.39 21.08 -1.15
C ARG A 474 -20.00 20.94 -0.51
N MET A 475 -19.87 20.99 0.82
CA MET A 475 -18.62 20.77 1.54
C MET A 475 -18.35 19.25 1.72
N LEU A 476 -17.34 18.92 2.54
CA LEU A 476 -17.10 17.55 3.00
C LEU A 476 -18.35 17.02 3.69
N ARG A 477 -18.94 15.95 3.15
CA ARG A 477 -20.03 15.24 3.81
C ARG A 477 -19.47 14.22 4.78
N ASN A 478 -19.91 14.25 6.03
CA ASN A 478 -19.54 13.29 7.06
C ASN A 478 -20.81 12.54 7.47
N ALA A 479 -20.91 11.25 7.13
CA ALA A 479 -22.16 10.50 7.17
C ALA A 479 -22.10 9.28 8.09
N ALA A 480 -23.07 9.16 9.00
CA ALA A 480 -23.35 7.98 9.81
C ALA A 480 -24.33 7.07 9.06
N VAL A 481 -23.80 6.15 8.25
CA VAL A 481 -24.63 5.29 7.40
C VAL A 481 -25.34 4.21 8.21
N SER A 482 -24.76 3.79 9.33
CA SER A 482 -25.34 2.79 10.24
C SER A 482 -26.69 3.24 10.78
N SER A 483 -26.80 4.52 11.15
CA SER A 483 -27.99 5.10 11.79
C SER A 483 -29.02 5.64 10.78
N TYR A 484 -28.57 6.06 9.58
CA TYR A 484 -29.41 6.78 8.61
C TYR A 484 -29.51 6.12 7.23
N HIS A 485 -28.82 5.01 6.96
CA HIS A 485 -28.89 4.22 5.72
C HIS A 485 -28.71 5.03 4.41
N GLU A 486 -29.45 4.72 3.33
CA GLU A 486 -29.26 5.34 2.01
C GLU A 486 -29.40 6.87 1.95
N PRO A 487 -30.37 7.53 2.61
CA PRO A 487 -30.50 9.00 2.53
C PRO A 487 -29.26 9.73 3.06
N SER A 488 -28.42 9.05 3.86
CA SER A 488 -27.16 9.59 4.38
C SER A 488 -26.00 9.60 3.36
N ILE A 489 -26.10 8.89 2.23
CA ILE A 489 -25.00 8.77 1.25
C ILE A 489 -25.23 9.70 0.05
N ARG A 490 -24.25 10.56 -0.25
CA ARG A 490 -24.31 11.44 -1.43
C ARG A 490 -24.28 10.63 -2.72
N GLY A 491 -25.22 10.92 -3.63
CA GLY A 491 -25.19 10.44 -5.02
C GLY A 491 -24.43 11.40 -5.93
N TYR A 492 -23.62 10.87 -6.85
CA TYR A 492 -22.83 11.66 -7.80
C TYR A 492 -23.44 11.69 -9.20
N SER A 493 -24.18 10.64 -9.56
CA SER A 493 -24.76 10.46 -10.89
C SER A 493 -25.88 11.46 -11.14
N CYS A 494 -26.70 11.74 -10.12
CA CYS A 494 -27.82 12.68 -10.22
C CYS A 494 -27.44 14.14 -9.93
N THR A 495 -26.47 14.37 -9.04
CA THR A 495 -26.10 15.74 -8.61
C THR A 495 -25.04 16.37 -9.49
N GLY A 496 -24.17 15.57 -10.10
CA GLY A 496 -23.02 16.06 -10.85
C GLY A 496 -21.92 16.71 -9.99
N ILE A 497 -22.04 16.70 -8.65
CA ILE A 497 -21.17 17.43 -7.73
C ILE A 497 -19.92 16.62 -7.38
N ASN A 498 -18.73 17.15 -7.67
CA ASN A 498 -17.45 16.55 -7.27
C ASN A 498 -17.01 17.03 -5.87
N ALA A 499 -17.62 16.49 -4.82
CA ALA A 499 -17.30 16.87 -3.45
C ALA A 499 -17.04 15.63 -2.56
N PRO A 500 -16.10 15.70 -1.61
CA PRO A 500 -15.70 14.55 -0.80
C PRO A 500 -16.79 14.14 0.18
N GLN A 501 -16.86 12.85 0.48
CA GLN A 501 -17.67 12.31 1.56
C GLN A 501 -16.92 11.23 2.35
N VAL A 502 -17.17 11.17 3.65
CA VAL A 502 -16.68 10.16 4.59
C VAL A 502 -17.89 9.40 5.12
N LEU A 503 -17.88 8.08 4.93
CA LEU A 503 -18.95 7.18 5.35
C LEU A 503 -18.47 6.35 6.53
N HIS A 504 -19.15 6.46 7.67
CA HIS A 504 -18.99 5.56 8.81
C HIS A 504 -20.03 4.45 8.68
N VAL A 505 -19.55 3.21 8.60
CA VAL A 505 -20.38 2.04 8.29
C VAL A 505 -20.07 0.90 9.26
N GLY A 506 -21.05 0.58 10.10
CA GLY A 506 -21.17 -0.63 10.90
C GLY A 506 -22.16 -1.61 10.27
N TYR A 507 -22.62 -2.60 11.03
CA TYR A 507 -23.49 -3.68 10.55
C TYR A 507 -24.78 -3.16 9.90
N GLY A 508 -25.49 -2.22 10.54
CA GLY A 508 -26.75 -1.67 10.03
C GLY A 508 -26.63 -0.87 8.72
N GLY A 509 -25.43 -0.38 8.39
CA GLY A 509 -25.20 0.46 7.20
C GLY A 509 -24.76 -0.30 5.95
N GLN A 510 -24.47 -1.60 6.06
CA GLN A 510 -23.81 -2.35 4.97
C GLN A 510 -24.69 -2.51 3.73
N ASP A 511 -25.98 -2.80 3.91
CA ASP A 511 -26.91 -2.97 2.78
C ASP A 511 -27.14 -1.66 2.04
N ALA A 512 -27.27 -0.55 2.78
CA ALA A 512 -27.34 0.78 2.21
C ALA A 512 -26.09 1.13 1.39
N LEU A 513 -24.91 0.81 1.92
CA LEU A 513 -23.66 1.02 1.18
C LEU A 513 -23.61 0.17 -0.10
N VAL A 514 -23.96 -1.11 -0.04
CA VAL A 514 -23.93 -2.02 -1.21
C VAL A 514 -24.96 -1.60 -2.26
N ALA A 515 -26.18 -1.26 -1.85
CA ALA A 515 -27.21 -0.71 -2.73
C ALA A 515 -26.73 0.58 -3.40
N LYS A 516 -26.09 1.48 -2.64
CA LYS A 516 -25.54 2.71 -3.20
C LYS A 516 -24.37 2.45 -4.14
N MET A 517 -23.48 1.53 -3.81
CA MET A 517 -22.43 1.09 -4.75
C MET A 517 -23.04 0.51 -6.02
N ALA A 518 -24.18 -0.17 -5.97
CA ALA A 518 -24.83 -0.69 -7.15
C ALA A 518 -25.37 0.42 -8.07
N SER A 519 -25.99 1.45 -7.50
CA SER A 519 -26.57 2.58 -8.25
C SER A 519 -25.57 3.68 -8.64
N GLU A 520 -24.49 3.85 -7.89
CA GLU A 520 -23.52 4.94 -8.02
C GLU A 520 -22.09 4.44 -8.32
N ASP A 521 -21.94 3.28 -8.96
CA ASP A 521 -20.63 2.69 -9.30
C ASP A 521 -19.86 3.44 -10.41
N ASN A 522 -19.65 4.74 -10.22
CA ASN A 522 -18.94 5.60 -11.14
C ASN A 522 -17.60 6.04 -10.53
N GLU A 523 -16.72 6.57 -11.38
CA GLU A 523 -15.40 7.03 -10.95
C GLU A 523 -15.48 8.13 -9.90
N ARG A 524 -16.50 9.00 -9.93
CA ARG A 524 -16.66 10.05 -8.92
C ARG A 524 -16.93 9.45 -7.55
N PHE A 525 -17.85 8.50 -7.45
CA PHE A 525 -18.16 7.83 -6.19
C PHE A 525 -16.93 7.10 -5.65
N ARG A 526 -16.26 6.31 -6.49
CA ARG A 526 -15.03 5.57 -6.14
C ARG A 526 -13.87 6.48 -5.70
N TYR A 527 -13.83 7.72 -6.16
CA TYR A 527 -12.75 8.67 -5.93
C TYR A 527 -13.02 9.65 -4.79
N TRP A 528 -14.28 10.06 -4.59
CA TRP A 528 -14.67 11.08 -3.61
C TRP A 528 -15.23 10.50 -2.31
N THR A 529 -15.50 9.19 -2.27
CA THR A 529 -16.07 8.52 -1.10
C THR A 529 -14.99 7.77 -0.32
N THR A 530 -14.86 8.07 0.97
CA THR A 530 -13.95 7.36 1.88
C THR A 530 -14.78 6.51 2.84
N LEU A 531 -14.46 5.22 2.95
CA LEU A 531 -15.13 4.31 3.87
C LEU A 531 -14.31 4.15 5.15
N ILE A 532 -14.93 4.46 6.29
CA ILE A 532 -14.42 4.17 7.63
C ILE A 532 -15.32 3.08 8.25
N PRO A 533 -14.92 1.81 8.19
CA PRO A 533 -15.66 0.76 8.86
C PRO A 533 -15.61 0.94 10.38
N GLU A 534 -16.76 0.85 11.03
CA GLU A 534 -16.88 0.86 12.48
C GLU A 534 -16.28 -0.44 13.06
N GLY A 535 -15.75 -0.36 14.29
CA GLY A 535 -15.09 -1.51 14.92
C GLY A 535 -13.71 -1.89 14.36
N VAL A 536 -13.24 -1.30 13.25
CA VAL A 536 -11.95 -1.66 12.63
C VAL A 536 -10.90 -0.54 12.80
N ASP A 537 -9.80 -0.86 13.47
CA ASP A 537 -8.66 0.05 13.63
C ASP A 537 -7.91 0.27 12.31
N TYR A 538 -7.09 1.33 12.26
CA TYR A 538 -6.37 1.70 11.04
C TYR A 538 -5.31 0.67 10.62
N GLY A 539 -4.61 0.03 11.56
CA GLY A 539 -3.58 -0.96 11.27
C GLY A 539 -4.18 -2.18 10.58
N THR A 540 -5.26 -2.72 11.14
CA THR A 540 -6.05 -3.81 10.54
C THR A 540 -6.60 -3.39 9.17
N HIS A 541 -7.22 -2.21 9.06
CA HIS A 541 -7.74 -1.69 7.78
C HIS A 541 -6.65 -1.58 6.70
N SER A 542 -5.49 -1.01 7.05
CA SER A 542 -4.34 -0.86 6.14
C SER A 542 -3.82 -2.21 5.67
N TYR A 543 -3.74 -3.21 6.56
CA TYR A 543 -3.35 -4.57 6.20
C TYR A 543 -4.32 -5.20 5.19
N ILE A 544 -5.63 -5.10 5.45
CA ILE A 544 -6.67 -5.63 4.55
C ILE A 544 -6.54 -4.97 3.17
N VAL A 545 -6.46 -3.65 3.12
CA VAL A 545 -6.38 -2.89 1.86
C VAL A 545 -5.11 -3.23 1.07
N LYS A 546 -3.95 -3.25 1.72
CA LYS A 546 -2.66 -3.41 1.02
C LYS A 546 -2.34 -4.86 0.67
N LYS A 547 -2.86 -5.83 1.42
CA LYS A 547 -2.53 -7.26 1.24
C LYS A 547 -3.74 -8.08 0.78
N LEU A 548 -4.79 -8.17 1.62
CA LEU A 548 -5.92 -9.07 1.34
C LEU A 548 -6.73 -8.65 0.12
N ASN A 549 -7.04 -7.36 -0.05
CA ASN A 549 -7.83 -6.89 -1.19
C ASN A 549 -7.18 -7.22 -2.53
N ARG A 550 -5.85 -7.15 -2.62
CA ARG A 550 -5.12 -7.52 -3.83
C ARG A 550 -5.29 -9.00 -4.16
N GLN A 551 -5.17 -9.87 -3.16
CA GLN A 551 -5.35 -11.32 -3.32
C GLN A 551 -6.81 -11.69 -3.63
N ILE A 552 -7.78 -11.04 -2.98
CA ILE A 552 -9.21 -11.23 -3.26
C ILE A 552 -9.54 -10.81 -4.70
N LYS A 553 -9.07 -9.63 -5.15
CA LYS A 553 -9.26 -9.19 -6.54
C LYS A 553 -8.69 -10.20 -7.54
N ARG A 554 -7.54 -10.80 -7.25
CA ARG A 554 -6.93 -11.87 -8.07
C ARG A 554 -7.83 -13.09 -8.16
N CYS A 555 -8.29 -13.61 -7.01
CA CYS A 555 -9.19 -14.77 -6.98
C CYS A 555 -10.46 -14.52 -7.79
N LEU A 556 -11.09 -13.35 -7.63
CA LEU A 556 -12.30 -12.99 -8.37
C LEU A 556 -12.05 -12.94 -9.89
N ARG A 557 -10.93 -12.37 -10.35
CA ARG A 557 -10.57 -12.39 -11.78
C ARG A 557 -10.38 -13.81 -12.33
N ASN A 558 -9.77 -14.70 -11.56
CA ASN A 558 -9.56 -16.09 -11.97
C ASN A 558 -10.90 -16.85 -12.06
N ILE A 559 -11.83 -16.58 -11.14
CA ILE A 559 -13.19 -17.13 -11.15
C ILE A 559 -13.98 -16.59 -12.37
N ASP A 560 -13.87 -15.30 -12.68
CA ASP A 560 -14.53 -14.66 -13.81
C ASP A 560 -13.95 -15.09 -15.17
N SER A 561 -12.65 -15.38 -15.24
CA SER A 561 -12.00 -15.82 -16.49
C SER A 561 -12.22 -17.30 -16.79
N SER A 562 -12.34 -18.15 -15.76
CA SER A 562 -12.66 -19.58 -15.91
C SER A 562 -14.13 -19.86 -16.23
N SER A 563 -15.01 -18.87 -16.06
CA SER A 563 -16.42 -18.95 -16.45
C SER A 563 -16.67 -18.68 -17.94
N THR A 564 -15.62 -18.51 -18.77
CA THR A 564 -15.72 -18.49 -20.24
C THR A 564 -14.56 -19.27 -20.87
N PRO A 565 -14.81 -20.43 -21.52
CA PRO A 565 -14.96 -20.42 -22.98
C PRO A 565 -15.91 -21.50 -23.54
N ALA A 566 -17.06 -21.10 -24.08
CA ALA A 566 -17.75 -21.83 -25.13
C ALA A 566 -18.50 -20.81 -26.00
N ILE A 567 -18.45 -20.99 -27.32
CA ILE A 567 -18.97 -20.08 -28.37
C ILE A 567 -17.99 -18.98 -28.79
N ARG A 568 -16.87 -19.40 -29.39
CA ARG A 568 -16.34 -18.75 -30.60
C ARG A 568 -15.53 -19.79 -31.37
N ASN A 569 -16.21 -20.52 -32.25
CA ASN A 569 -15.68 -21.10 -33.48
C ASN A 569 -16.81 -21.85 -34.20
N LYS A 570 -17.65 -21.12 -34.92
CA LYS A 570 -18.11 -21.60 -36.23
C LYS A 570 -17.80 -20.49 -37.24
N PRO A 571 -16.99 -20.78 -38.27
CA PRO A 571 -16.78 -19.82 -39.35
C PRO A 571 -18.12 -19.64 -40.08
N LEU A 572 -18.52 -18.39 -40.29
CA LEU A 572 -19.52 -18.04 -41.30
C LEU A 572 -18.97 -18.47 -42.65
N ALA A 573 -19.43 -19.63 -43.12
CA ALA A 573 -19.19 -20.09 -44.47
C ALA A 573 -19.84 -19.10 -45.44
N LYS A 574 -19.06 -18.65 -46.41
CA LYS A 574 -19.53 -17.92 -47.59
C LYS A 574 -20.61 -18.74 -48.30
N GLY A 575 -21.72 -18.11 -48.63
CA GLY A 575 -22.75 -18.65 -49.51
C GLY A 575 -23.44 -17.51 -50.23
N HIS A 576 -22.90 -17.15 -51.40
CA HIS A 576 -23.66 -16.43 -52.43
C HIS A 576 -24.81 -17.31 -52.89
N ALA A 577 -26.05 -16.81 -52.84
CA ALA A 577 -27.13 -17.24 -53.72
C ALA A 577 -28.18 -16.11 -53.82
N THR A 578 -28.11 -15.37 -54.93
CA THR A 578 -29.21 -14.60 -55.51
C THR A 578 -30.44 -15.48 -55.76
N PRO A 579 -31.67 -15.01 -55.48
CA PRO A 579 -32.86 -15.54 -56.13
C PRO A 579 -33.22 -14.66 -57.34
N THR A 580 -32.95 -15.21 -58.52
CA THR A 580 -33.50 -14.77 -59.80
C THR A 580 -34.99 -15.09 -59.82
N PHE A 581 -35.84 -14.07 -59.93
CA PHE A 581 -37.25 -14.23 -60.33
C PHE A 581 -37.39 -13.82 -61.81
N ALA A 582 -37.80 -14.77 -62.64
CA ALA A 582 -38.40 -14.59 -63.96
C ALA A 582 -39.38 -15.77 -64.13
N LEU A 583 -40.63 -15.60 -64.57
CA LEU A 583 -41.05 -15.00 -65.85
C LEU A 583 -42.49 -14.45 -65.79
N ALA A 584 -42.77 -13.56 -66.74
CA ALA A 584 -44.04 -12.94 -67.15
C ALA A 584 -45.08 -13.97 -67.71
N PRO A 585 -46.28 -13.61 -68.21
CA PRO A 585 -46.72 -12.34 -68.84
C PRO A 585 -47.24 -11.25 -67.90
#